data_AF-A0A535KCD3-F1
#
_entry.id   AF-A0A535KCD3-F1
#
_cell.length_a   1.000
_cell.length_b   1.000
_cell.length_c   1.000
_cell.angle_alpha   90.00
_cell.angle_beta   90.00
_cell.angle_gamma   90.00
#
_symmetry.space_group_name_H-M   'P 1'
#
loop_
_entity.id
_entity.type
_entity.pdbx_description
1 polymer ?
#
loop_
_entity_poly.entity_id
_entity_poly.type
_entity_poly.pdbx_seq_one_letter_code
_entity_poly.pdbx_strand_id
1 'polypeptide(L)'
;MSRLLHEVGCQDIEHKAHAIDFSVWTEAHESMYQNCVIAFKLVQPFLVKMGVMAQEEADQKYQQMLIEMMMKDFYALWYYLTVWGRKPQ
;
A
#
# COMPACT_ATOMS: atom_id res chain seq x y z
N MET A 1 -13.11 -10.92 1.12
CA MET A 1 -11.99 -11.83 0.81
C MET A 1 -12.26 -13.28 1.14
N SER A 2 -12.67 -13.65 2.37
CA SER A 2 -13.02 -15.05 2.69
C SER A 2 -14.10 -15.64 1.77
N ARG A 3 -15.16 -14.87 1.47
CA ARG A 3 -16.19 -15.26 0.50
C ARG A 3 -15.63 -15.60 -0.90
N LEU A 4 -14.68 -14.82 -1.41
CA LEU A 4 -14.06 -15.08 -2.71
C LEU A 4 -13.31 -16.42 -2.72
N LEU A 5 -12.61 -16.75 -1.63
CA LEU A 5 -11.92 -18.03 -1.50
C LEU A 5 -12.91 -19.20 -1.38
N HIS A 6 -14.01 -19.00 -0.65
CA HIS A 6 -15.07 -20.00 -0.55
C HIS A 6 -15.73 -20.27 -1.91
N GLU A 7 -16.01 -19.22 -2.69
CA GLU A 7 -16.64 -19.33 -4.01
C GLU A 7 -15.77 -20.10 -5.03
N VAL A 8 -14.44 -20.12 -4.85
CA VAL A 8 -13.53 -20.92 -5.67
C VAL A 8 -13.19 -22.30 -5.07
N GLY A 9 -13.96 -22.73 -4.07
CA GLY A 9 -13.87 -24.07 -3.47
C GLY A 9 -12.72 -24.25 -2.46
N CYS A 10 -12.08 -23.17 -2.01
CA CYS A 10 -11.08 -23.29 -0.96
C CYS A 10 -11.74 -23.67 0.38
N GLN A 11 -11.07 -24.57 1.11
CA GLN A 11 -11.39 -25.03 2.45
C GLN A 11 -10.39 -24.44 3.46
N ASP A 12 -10.67 -24.60 4.76
CA ASP A 12 -9.82 -24.12 5.86
C ASP A 12 -9.39 -22.65 5.71
N ILE A 13 -10.39 -21.78 5.47
CA ILE A 13 -10.13 -20.37 5.19
C ILE A 13 -9.76 -19.65 6.48
N GLU A 14 -8.55 -19.12 6.51
CA GLU A 14 -8.03 -18.31 7.61
C GLU A 14 -7.73 -16.88 7.15
N HIS A 15 -7.62 -15.98 8.12
CA HIS A 15 -7.20 -14.62 7.87
C HIS A 15 -6.33 -14.09 9.02
N LYS A 16 -5.45 -13.15 8.69
CA LYS A 16 -4.61 -12.45 9.64
C LYS A 16 -4.52 -10.98 9.28
N ALA A 17 -4.90 -10.14 10.24
CA ALA A 17 -4.68 -8.71 10.16
C ALA A 17 -3.21 -8.41 10.49
N HIS A 18 -2.65 -7.47 9.75
CA HIS A 18 -1.30 -6.95 9.94
C HIS A 18 -1.38 -5.43 10.05
N ALA A 19 -0.52 -4.88 10.89
CA ALA A 19 -0.27 -3.46 10.97
C ALA A 19 1.24 -3.26 10.83
N ILE A 20 1.67 -2.61 9.75
CA ILE A 20 3.05 -2.18 9.59
C ILE A 20 3.12 -0.74 10.05
N ASP A 21 3.78 -0.50 11.17
CA ASP A 21 4.24 0.83 11.53
C ASP A 21 5.50 1.11 10.71
N PHE A 22 5.44 2.15 9.88
CA PHE A 22 6.55 2.59 9.04
C PHE A 22 6.87 4.07 9.29
N SER A 23 6.62 4.54 10.51
CA SER A 23 7.13 5.82 11.00
C SER A 23 8.65 5.90 10.85
N VAL A 24 9.22 7.10 10.72
CA VAL A 24 10.63 7.31 10.32
C VAL A 24 11.68 6.60 11.20
N TRP A 25 11.32 6.25 12.44
CA TRP A 25 12.21 5.60 13.42
C TRP A 25 12.09 4.08 13.46
N THR A 26 11.22 3.49 12.64
CA THR A 26 10.92 2.05 12.65
C THR A 26 11.71 1.29 11.61
N GLU A 27 11.90 -0.01 11.82
CA GLU A 27 12.62 -0.89 10.89
C GLU A 27 11.96 -0.95 9.50
N ALA A 28 10.62 -0.87 9.44
CA ALA A 28 9.88 -0.99 8.19
C ALA A 28 9.93 0.28 7.32
N HIS A 29 10.36 1.43 7.87
CA HIS A 29 10.35 2.73 7.19
C HIS A 29 11.00 2.71 5.82
N GLU A 30 12.27 2.29 5.72
CA GLU A 30 13.02 2.32 4.45
C GLU A 30 12.34 1.47 3.38
N SER A 31 11.94 0.25 3.72
CA SER A 31 11.26 -0.65 2.79
C SER A 31 9.91 -0.08 2.31
N MET A 32 9.14 0.53 3.21
CA MET A 32 7.86 1.15 2.88
C MET A 32 8.03 2.46 2.10
N TYR A 33 9.08 3.23 2.38
CA TYR A 33 9.46 4.40 1.60
C TYR A 33 9.73 4.01 0.14
N GLN A 34 10.55 3.00 -0.10
CA GLN A 34 10.83 2.49 -1.44
C GLN A 34 9.56 1.98 -2.14
N ASN A 35 8.69 1.27 -1.41
CA ASN A 35 7.39 0.84 -1.94
C ASN A 35 6.52 2.04 -2.37
N CYS A 36 6.43 3.09 -1.54
CA CYS A 36 5.67 4.30 -1.85
C CYS A 36 6.23 5.04 -3.07
N VAL A 37 7.56 5.20 -3.15
CA VAL A 37 8.26 5.80 -4.32
C VAL A 37 7.82 5.14 -5.62
N ILE A 38 7.86 3.80 -5.67
CA ILE A 38 7.51 3.03 -6.85
C ILE A 38 6.00 3.11 -7.11
N ALA A 39 5.17 2.86 -6.10
CA ALA A 39 3.72 2.80 -6.24
C ALA A 39 3.13 4.13 -6.74
N PHE A 40 3.55 5.26 -6.17
CA PHE A 40 3.06 6.58 -6.59
C PHE A 40 3.46 6.90 -8.04
N LYS A 41 4.68 6.55 -8.46
CA LYS A 41 5.09 6.74 -9.85
C LYS A 41 4.31 5.87 -10.84
N LEU A 42 3.90 4.67 -10.44
CA LEU A 42 3.06 3.81 -11.28
C LEU A 42 1.61 4.31 -11.38
N VAL A 43 1.08 4.88 -10.30
CA VAL A 43 -0.32 5.36 -10.24
C VAL A 43 -0.47 6.76 -10.86
N GLN A 44 0.54 7.62 -10.78
CA GLN A 44 0.50 9.00 -11.27
C GLN A 44 -0.02 9.12 -12.73
N PRO A 45 0.49 8.36 -13.73
CA PRO A 45 -0.01 8.44 -15.10
C PRO A 45 -1.50 8.10 -15.24
N PHE A 46 -1.98 7.16 -14.43
CA PHE A 46 -3.39 6.78 -14.41
C PHE A 46 -4.26 7.94 -13.89
N LEU A 47 -3.87 8.58 -12.79
CA LEU A 47 -4.62 9.71 -12.21
C LEU A 47 -4.70 10.89 -13.19
N VAL A 48 -3.59 11.21 -13.86
CA VAL A 48 -3.54 12.30 -14.84
C VAL A 48 -4.40 11.96 -16.07
N LYS A 49 -4.28 10.75 -16.61
CA LYS A 49 -5.06 10.31 -17.78
C LYS A 49 -6.57 10.28 -17.51
N MET A 50 -6.96 9.93 -16.27
CA MET A 50 -8.35 9.92 -15.85
C MET A 50 -8.90 11.31 -15.49
N GLY A 51 -8.08 12.36 -15.58
CA GLY A 51 -8.47 13.74 -15.25
C GLY A 51 -8.70 13.97 -13.75
N VAL A 52 -8.17 13.10 -12.89
CA VAL A 52 -8.30 13.23 -11.43
C VAL A 52 -7.45 14.40 -10.91
N MET A 53 -6.30 14.64 -11.52
CA MET A 53 -5.40 15.76 -11.22
C MET A 53 -4.56 16.15 -12.42
N ALA A 54 -4.04 17.37 -12.43
CA ALA A 54 -3.11 17.83 -13.45
C ALA A 54 -1.73 17.16 -13.28
N GLN A 55 -0.95 17.10 -14.37
CA GLN A 55 0.41 16.53 -14.33
C GLN A 55 1.30 17.24 -13.30
N GLU A 56 1.28 18.58 -13.31
CA GLU A 56 2.06 19.40 -12.39
C GLU A 56 1.67 19.15 -10.93
N GLU A 57 0.37 19.07 -10.65
CA GLU A 57 -0.13 18.74 -9.31
C GLU A 57 0.33 17.36 -8.87
N ALA A 58 0.28 16.37 -9.75
CA ALA A 58 0.73 15.03 -9.46
C ALA A 58 2.25 14.98 -9.16
N ASP A 59 3.05 15.74 -9.89
CA ASP A 59 4.49 15.85 -9.63
C ASP A 59 4.78 16.56 -8.30
N GLN A 60 4.06 17.63 -7.99
CA GLN A 60 4.17 18.32 -6.70
C GLN A 60 3.80 17.40 -5.54
N LYS A 61 2.71 16.63 -5.65
CA LYS A 61 2.28 15.67 -4.61
C LYS A 61 3.29 14.55 -4.43
N TYR A 62 3.89 14.06 -5.50
CA TYR A 62 4.96 13.09 -5.41
C TYR A 62 6.17 13.65 -4.63
N GLN A 63 6.63 14.86 -4.94
CA GLN A 63 7.75 15.49 -4.20
C GLN A 63 7.40 15.75 -2.74
N GLN A 64 6.17 16.21 -2.46
CA GLN A 64 5.67 16.41 -1.10
C GLN A 64 5.75 15.11 -0.29
N MET A 65 5.28 14.00 -0.84
CA MET A 65 5.35 12.68 -0.21
C MET A 65 6.80 12.29 0.13
N LEU A 66 7.76 12.47 -0.79
CA LEU A 66 9.16 12.13 -0.54
C LEU A 66 9.74 12.88 0.65
N ILE A 67 9.42 14.17 0.77
CA ILE A 67 9.90 15.02 1.85
C ILE A 67 9.23 14.62 3.16
N GLU A 68 7.91 14.50 3.18
CA GLU A 68 7.13 14.18 4.38
C GLU A 68 7.54 12.85 5.00
N MET A 69 7.75 11.81 4.17
CA MET A 69 8.15 10.50 4.67
C MET A 69 9.55 10.51 5.32
N MET A 70 10.39 11.51 5.05
CA MET A 70 11.73 11.66 5.64
C MET A 70 11.75 12.59 6.86
N MET A 71 10.62 13.21 7.20
CA MET A 71 10.53 14.11 8.35
C MET A 71 10.65 13.34 9.68
N LYS A 72 11.29 13.98 10.66
CA LYS A 72 11.52 13.40 12.00
C LYS A 72 10.22 13.10 12.76
N ASP A 73 9.17 13.82 12.43
CA ASP A 73 7.81 13.72 12.98
C ASP A 73 6.86 12.99 12.03
N PHE A 74 7.39 12.22 11.07
CA PHE A 74 6.59 11.35 10.23
C PHE A 74 6.16 10.10 11.00
N TYR A 75 4.84 9.91 11.10
CA TYR A 75 4.21 8.74 11.68
C TYR A 75 3.26 8.11 10.68
N ALA A 76 3.36 6.80 10.47
CA ALA A 76 2.51 6.12 9.51
C ALA A 76 2.27 4.65 9.83
N LEU A 77 1.06 4.19 9.52
CA LEU A 77 0.60 2.84 9.78
C LEU A 77 -0.15 2.31 8.57
N TRP A 78 0.25 1.13 8.07
CA TRP A 78 -0.44 0.45 6.97
C TRP A 78 -1.11 -0.82 7.49
N TYR A 79 -2.42 -0.94 7.28
CA TYR A 79 -3.16 -2.17 7.54
C TYR A 79 -3.34 -3.01 6.28
N TYR A 80 -3.04 -4.30 6.37
CA TYR A 80 -3.45 -5.27 5.36
C TYR A 80 -3.96 -6.54 6.02
N LEU A 81 -4.88 -7.18 5.31
CA LEU A 81 -5.50 -8.43 5.71
C LEU A 81 -5.03 -9.51 4.75
N THR A 82 -4.24 -10.44 5.24
CA THR A 82 -3.93 -11.65 4.50
C THR A 82 -5.07 -12.63 4.71
N VAL A 83 -5.60 -13.20 3.62
CA VAL A 83 -6.63 -14.27 3.67
C VAL A 83 -6.16 -15.41 2.80
N TRP A 84 -6.15 -16.63 3.34
CA TRP A 84 -5.69 -17.82 2.63
C TRP A 84 -6.56 -19.03 2.97
N GLY A 85 -6.46 -20.08 2.17
CA GLY A 85 -7.15 -21.35 2.35
C GLY A 85 -6.55 -22.41 1.42
N ARG A 86 -7.00 -23.65 1.52
CA ARG A 86 -6.50 -24.77 0.72
C ARG A 86 -7.52 -25.18 -0.33
N LYS A 87 -7.08 -25.35 -1.58
CA LYS A 87 -7.91 -26.03 -2.58
C LYS A 87 -7.87 -27.54 -2.33
N PRO A 88 -9.01 -28.23 -2.25
CA PRO A 88 -9.03 -29.69 -2.27
C PRO A 88 -8.42 -30.19 -3.59
N GLN A 89 -7.66 -31.30 -3.53
CA GLN A 89 -7.11 -31.97 -4.71
C GLN A 89 -8.21 -32.56 -5.59
#